data_AF-A0A9D1GC20-F1
#
_entry.id   AF-A0A9D1GC20-F1
#
_cell.length_a   1.000
_cell.length_b   1.000
_cell.length_c   1.000
_cell.angle_alpha   90.00
_cell.angle_beta   90.00
_cell.angle_gamma   90.00
#
_symmetry.space_group_name_H-M   'P 1'
#
loop_
_entity.id
_entity.type
_entity.pdbx_description
1 polymer ?
#
loop_
_entity_poly.entity_id
_entity_poly.type
_entity_poly.pdbx_seq_one_letter_code
_entity_poly.pdbx_strand_id
1 'polypeptide(L)'
;MNNNAKEVLLKLGYSKEDAETILSNESLISFNEDTLIFHIKINFEYLISLGYSKEDVLKMTRFLPSLYGLSIENIKKKIEDLMLLGYSKEDVLKMTKLLPSLYSLSIGSIKQKIEDLMLLGYSKEDTLKMTRLLPSLYSISIENIKQKIENLTSLGYSKEDILKMTKKFPSLYGLSMENIKKKIIFYKQNALDFIIVDDTKNLMQSIDLTYAKFMFFKEKNIEISKDNYKKLFYSTKKFEKQYGIDKSTLLEKYNYQEYINNKKSGNII
;
A
#
# COMPACT_ATOMS: atom_id res chain seq x y z
N MET A 1 5.64 8.21 -35.97
CA MET A 1 4.62 8.22 -34.90
C MET A 1 3.56 7.22 -35.28
N ASN A 2 3.21 6.29 -34.38
CA ASN A 2 2.17 5.27 -34.60
C ASN A 2 0.78 5.92 -34.52
N ASN A 3 0.40 6.67 -35.56
CA ASN A 3 -0.83 7.47 -35.57
C ASN A 3 -2.07 6.58 -35.45
N ASN A 4 -2.05 5.38 -36.04
CA ASN A 4 -3.20 4.46 -35.99
C ASN A 4 -3.33 3.81 -34.61
N ALA A 5 -2.21 3.43 -33.97
CA ALA A 5 -2.24 2.88 -32.61
C ALA A 5 -2.76 3.90 -31.60
N LYS A 6 -2.41 5.18 -31.78
CA LYS A 6 -2.93 6.27 -30.96
C LYS A 6 -4.43 6.42 -31.10
N GLU A 7 -4.96 6.40 -32.32
CA GLU A 7 -6.42 6.47 -32.55
C GLU A 7 -7.17 5.30 -31.90
N VAL A 8 -6.61 4.10 -31.93
CA VAL A 8 -7.19 2.93 -31.25
C VAL A 8 -7.29 3.17 -29.75
N LEU A 9 -6.21 3.64 -29.11
CA LEU A 9 -6.22 3.97 -27.68
C LEU A 9 -7.26 5.06 -27.36
N LEU A 10 -7.36 6.12 -28.16
CA LEU A 10 -8.39 7.16 -27.96
C LEU A 10 -9.81 6.58 -28.04
N LYS A 11 -10.10 5.69 -29.01
CA LYS A 11 -11.39 5.00 -29.13
C LYS A 11 -11.69 4.09 -27.93
N LEU A 12 -10.67 3.50 -27.33
CA LEU A 12 -10.81 2.71 -26.09
C LEU A 12 -11.07 3.59 -24.86
N GLY A 13 -10.84 4.90 -24.94
CA GLY A 13 -11.15 5.87 -23.87
C GLY A 13 -9.93 6.38 -23.11
N TYR A 14 -8.71 6.19 -23.64
CA TYR A 14 -7.52 6.82 -23.08
C TYR A 14 -7.49 8.32 -23.43
N SER A 15 -6.88 9.13 -22.55
CA SER A 15 -6.53 10.51 -22.91
C SER A 15 -5.39 10.53 -23.95
N LYS A 16 -5.18 11.68 -24.59
CA LYS A 16 -4.06 11.87 -25.52
C LYS A 16 -2.70 11.63 -24.85
N GLU A 17 -2.54 12.10 -23.61
CA GLU A 17 -1.33 11.94 -22.80
C GLU A 17 -1.11 10.48 -22.37
N ASP A 18 -2.18 9.80 -21.92
CA ASP A 18 -2.09 8.37 -21.58
C ASP A 18 -1.70 7.54 -22.81
N ALA A 19 -2.27 7.85 -23.98
CA ALA A 19 -1.96 7.15 -25.21
C ALA A 19 -0.49 7.37 -25.63
N GLU A 20 0.02 8.59 -25.53
CA GLU A 20 1.44 8.90 -25.78
C GLU A 20 2.36 8.15 -24.80
N THR A 21 2.00 8.12 -23.52
CA THR A 21 2.75 7.39 -22.46
C THR A 21 2.79 5.89 -22.71
N ILE A 22 1.68 5.30 -23.15
CA ILE A 22 1.61 3.87 -23.48
C ILE A 22 2.49 3.57 -24.70
N LEU A 23 2.36 4.36 -25.76
CA LEU A 23 3.10 4.12 -27.02
C LEU A 23 4.60 4.40 -26.91
N SER A 24 5.04 5.19 -25.93
CA SER A 24 6.46 5.44 -25.66
C SER A 24 7.09 4.41 -24.71
N ASN A 25 6.34 3.40 -24.27
CA ASN A 25 6.89 2.37 -23.39
C ASN A 25 7.90 1.48 -24.14
N GLU A 26 9.10 1.32 -23.59
CA GLU A 26 10.21 0.57 -24.20
C GLU A 26 9.83 -0.86 -24.61
N SER A 27 8.98 -1.54 -23.82
CA SER A 27 8.54 -2.89 -24.14
C SER A 27 7.60 -2.95 -25.35
N LEU A 28 6.93 -1.85 -25.69
CA LEU A 28 5.97 -1.77 -26.79
C LEU A 28 6.56 -1.14 -28.06
N ILE A 29 7.60 -0.30 -27.94
CA ILE A 29 8.24 0.38 -29.08
C ILE A 29 8.82 -0.61 -30.10
N SER A 30 9.25 -1.79 -29.65
CA SER A 30 9.82 -2.82 -30.53
C SER A 30 8.80 -3.49 -31.46
N PHE A 31 7.50 -3.35 -31.18
CA PHE A 31 6.45 -3.92 -32.02
C PHE A 31 6.23 -3.05 -33.26
N ASN A 32 6.02 -3.71 -34.41
CA ASN A 32 5.44 -3.00 -35.56
C ASN A 32 4.00 -2.54 -35.22
N GLU A 33 3.52 -1.51 -35.92
CA GLU A 33 2.26 -0.84 -35.59
C GLU A 33 1.04 -1.77 -35.62
N ASP A 34 0.94 -2.63 -36.65
CA ASP A 34 -0.19 -3.57 -36.78
C ASP A 34 -0.22 -4.60 -35.64
N THR A 35 0.95 -5.12 -35.27
CA THR A 35 1.07 -6.08 -34.16
C THR A 35 0.74 -5.39 -32.84
N LEU A 36 1.21 -4.16 -32.63
CA LEU A 36 0.88 -3.39 -31.44
C LEU A 36 -0.62 -3.12 -31.32
N ILE A 37 -1.27 -2.72 -32.42
CA ILE A 37 -2.73 -2.52 -32.47
C ILE A 37 -3.48 -3.81 -32.14
N PHE A 38 -3.04 -4.93 -32.72
CA PHE A 38 -3.62 -6.24 -32.44
C PHE A 38 -3.52 -6.59 -30.95
N HIS A 39 -2.33 -6.45 -30.37
CA HIS A 39 -2.07 -6.68 -28.95
C HIS A 39 -2.90 -5.78 -28.03
N ILE A 40 -3.01 -4.49 -28.36
CA ILE A 40 -3.83 -3.54 -27.61
C ILE A 40 -5.28 -4.00 -27.57
N LYS A 41 -5.87 -4.32 -28.73
CA LYS A 41 -7.27 -4.74 -28.82
C LYS A 41 -7.53 -6.05 -28.08
N ILE A 42 -6.73 -7.08 -28.39
CA ILE A 42 -6.98 -8.43 -27.87
C ILE A 42 -6.78 -8.50 -26.34
N ASN A 43 -5.75 -7.84 -25.80
CA ASN A 43 -5.52 -7.85 -24.35
C ASN A 43 -6.56 -6.99 -23.64
N PHE A 44 -6.98 -5.86 -24.22
CA PHE A 44 -8.04 -5.04 -23.65
C PHE A 44 -9.34 -5.85 -23.53
N GLU A 45 -9.80 -6.45 -24.62
CA GLU A 45 -11.01 -7.28 -24.66
C GLU A 45 -10.91 -8.50 -23.73
N TYR A 46 -9.76 -9.17 -23.72
CA TYR A 46 -9.55 -10.34 -22.86
C TYR A 46 -9.58 -9.97 -21.38
N LEU A 47 -8.94 -8.88 -20.97
CA LEU A 47 -9.02 -8.42 -19.58
C LEU A 47 -10.48 -8.11 -19.20
N ILE A 48 -11.27 -7.47 -20.05
CA ILE A 48 -12.71 -7.29 -19.80
C ILE A 48 -13.40 -8.65 -19.63
N SER A 49 -13.11 -9.63 -20.49
CA SER A 49 -13.70 -10.97 -20.42
C SER A 49 -13.36 -11.74 -19.13
N LEU A 50 -12.23 -11.41 -18.49
CA LEU A 50 -11.84 -11.98 -17.20
C LEU A 50 -12.66 -11.43 -16.02
N GLY A 51 -13.36 -10.30 -16.23
CA GLY A 51 -14.20 -9.65 -15.22
C GLY A 51 -13.67 -8.29 -14.72
N TYR A 52 -12.61 -7.74 -15.32
CA TYR A 52 -12.21 -6.37 -15.03
C TYR A 52 -13.21 -5.37 -15.63
N SER A 53 -13.50 -4.29 -14.91
CA SER A 53 -14.24 -3.17 -15.51
C SER A 53 -13.38 -2.44 -16.54
N LYS A 54 -14.02 -1.71 -17.46
CA LYS A 54 -13.31 -0.83 -18.41
C LYS A 54 -12.32 0.10 -17.72
N GLU A 55 -12.76 0.73 -16.64
CA GLU A 55 -11.94 1.63 -15.83
C GLU A 55 -10.75 0.93 -15.19
N ASP A 56 -10.91 -0.32 -14.77
CA ASP A 56 -9.81 -1.11 -14.22
C ASP A 56 -8.75 -1.39 -15.27
N VAL A 57 -9.15 -1.81 -16.47
CA VAL A 57 -8.21 -2.06 -17.58
C VAL A 57 -7.46 -0.78 -17.95
N LEU A 58 -8.16 0.35 -18.10
CA LEU A 58 -7.54 1.65 -18.37
C LEU A 58 -6.50 2.02 -17.31
N LYS A 59 -6.80 1.83 -16.03
CA LYS A 59 -5.86 2.09 -14.92
C LYS A 59 -4.66 1.14 -14.95
N MET A 60 -4.90 -0.15 -15.10
CA MET A 60 -3.86 -1.18 -15.06
C MET A 60 -2.83 -0.98 -16.18
N THR A 61 -3.28 -0.76 -17.42
CA THR A 61 -2.40 -0.59 -18.58
C THR A 61 -1.74 0.78 -18.63
N ARG A 62 -2.32 1.81 -17.99
CA ARG A 62 -1.64 3.10 -17.81
C ARG A 62 -0.49 2.97 -16.82
N PHE A 63 -0.72 2.25 -15.72
CA PHE A 63 0.32 1.98 -14.73
C PHE A 63 1.39 1.04 -15.26
N LEU A 64 1.01 0.04 -16.06
CA LEU A 64 1.91 -0.93 -16.66
C LEU A 64 1.59 -1.14 -18.15
N PRO A 65 2.10 -0.27 -19.05
CA PRO A 65 1.84 -0.41 -20.49
C PRO A 65 2.33 -1.73 -21.07
N SER A 66 3.41 -2.30 -20.52
CA SER A 66 3.94 -3.61 -20.93
C SER A 66 2.95 -4.76 -20.80
N LEU A 67 1.82 -4.58 -20.10
CA LEU A 67 0.71 -5.53 -20.10
C LEU A 67 0.15 -5.79 -21.51
N TYR A 68 0.23 -4.81 -22.42
CA TYR A 68 -0.10 -5.01 -23.84
C TYR A 68 0.92 -5.89 -24.59
N GLY A 69 2.15 -5.98 -24.10
CA GLY A 69 3.18 -6.86 -24.69
C GLY A 69 3.05 -8.33 -24.28
N LEU A 70 2.20 -8.65 -23.28
CA LEU A 70 2.01 -10.04 -22.85
C LEU A 70 1.10 -10.80 -23.82
N SER A 71 1.37 -12.09 -23.99
CA SER A 71 0.43 -12.99 -24.66
C SER A 71 -0.74 -13.33 -23.73
N ILE A 72 -1.90 -13.61 -24.32
CA ILE A 72 -3.10 -14.09 -23.60
C ILE A 72 -2.79 -15.34 -22.79
N GLU A 73 -2.00 -16.26 -23.35
CA GLU A 73 -1.60 -17.49 -22.67
C GLU A 73 -0.75 -17.21 -21.42
N ASN A 74 0.15 -16.21 -21.46
CA ASN A 74 0.93 -15.83 -20.28
C ASN A 74 0.03 -15.26 -19.17
N ILE A 75 -0.96 -14.43 -19.53
CA ILE A 75 -1.94 -13.89 -18.57
C ILE A 75 -2.76 -15.02 -17.95
N LYS A 76 -3.29 -15.93 -18.79
CA LYS A 76 -4.07 -17.10 -18.36
C LYS A 76 -3.28 -18.01 -17.43
N LYS A 77 -2.09 -18.42 -17.86
CA LYS A 77 -1.18 -19.26 -17.07
C LYS A 77 -0.83 -18.63 -15.74
N LYS A 78 -0.60 -17.31 -15.68
CA LYS A 78 -0.36 -16.62 -14.39
C LYS A 78 -1.54 -16.77 -13.44
N ILE A 79 -2.76 -16.60 -13.94
CA ILE A 79 -3.98 -16.72 -13.12
C ILE A 79 -4.08 -18.15 -12.58
N GLU A 80 -3.90 -19.16 -13.43
CA GLU A 80 -3.91 -20.57 -13.04
C GLU A 80 -2.82 -20.90 -12.02
N ASP A 81 -1.59 -20.45 -12.25
CA ASP A 81 -0.46 -20.62 -11.34
C ASP A 81 -0.75 -20.04 -9.95
N LEU A 82 -1.34 -18.84 -9.87
CA LEU A 82 -1.74 -18.23 -8.61
C LEU A 82 -2.89 -19.01 -7.95
N MET A 83 -3.85 -19.49 -8.71
CA MET A 83 -4.92 -20.33 -8.17
C MET A 83 -4.38 -21.63 -7.56
N LEU A 84 -3.39 -22.26 -8.18
CA LEU A 84 -2.71 -23.45 -7.65
C LEU A 84 -1.96 -23.19 -6.34
N LEU A 85 -1.57 -21.94 -6.05
CA LEU A 85 -0.99 -21.56 -4.75
C LEU A 85 -2.03 -21.45 -3.63
N GLY A 86 -3.32 -21.42 -3.96
CA GLY A 86 -4.43 -21.34 -3.01
C GLY A 86 -5.23 -20.04 -3.06
N TYR A 87 -5.01 -19.16 -4.05
CA TYR A 87 -5.85 -17.98 -4.24
C TYR A 87 -7.13 -18.34 -4.99
N SER A 88 -8.25 -17.71 -4.63
CA SER A 88 -9.45 -17.75 -5.46
C SER A 88 -9.24 -16.92 -6.74
N LYS A 89 -9.98 -17.22 -7.82
CA LYS A 89 -9.94 -16.39 -9.05
C LYS A 89 -10.25 -14.93 -8.73
N GLU A 90 -11.23 -14.66 -7.88
CA GLU A 90 -11.59 -13.31 -7.46
C GLU A 90 -10.43 -12.60 -6.74
N ASP A 91 -9.73 -13.32 -5.84
CA ASP A 91 -8.56 -12.79 -5.15
C ASP A 91 -7.44 -12.46 -6.14
N VAL A 92 -7.18 -13.34 -7.11
CA VAL A 92 -6.18 -13.09 -8.16
C VAL A 92 -6.50 -11.80 -8.92
N LEU A 93 -7.74 -11.63 -9.38
CA LEU A 93 -8.15 -10.43 -10.13
C LEU A 93 -8.05 -9.16 -9.27
N LYS A 94 -8.39 -9.23 -7.98
CA LYS A 94 -8.19 -8.12 -7.04
C LYS A 94 -6.70 -7.79 -6.87
N MET A 95 -5.85 -8.80 -6.75
CA MET A 95 -4.41 -8.63 -6.53
C MET A 95 -3.72 -8.01 -7.74
N THR A 96 -3.99 -8.50 -8.95
CA THR A 96 -3.44 -7.96 -10.21
C THR A 96 -4.00 -6.58 -10.54
N LYS A 97 -5.23 -6.25 -10.13
CA LYS A 97 -5.75 -4.88 -10.20
C LYS A 97 -4.94 -3.92 -9.33
N LEU A 98 -4.55 -4.35 -8.13
CA LEU A 98 -3.72 -3.55 -7.21
C LEU A 98 -2.24 -3.51 -7.62
N LEU A 99 -1.74 -4.59 -8.23
CA LEU A 99 -0.37 -4.73 -8.70
C LEU A 99 -0.33 -5.42 -10.07
N PRO A 100 -0.50 -4.67 -11.18
CA PRO A 100 -0.50 -5.24 -12.54
C PRO A 100 0.78 -6.00 -12.89
N SER A 101 1.91 -5.61 -12.30
CA SER A 101 3.21 -6.26 -12.52
C SER A 101 3.27 -7.69 -11.99
N LEU A 102 2.29 -8.13 -11.21
CA LEU A 102 2.14 -9.53 -10.80
C LEU A 102 2.03 -10.48 -12.01
N TYR A 103 1.54 -9.99 -13.16
CA TYR A 103 1.56 -10.75 -14.42
C TYR A 103 2.96 -11.03 -14.95
N SER A 104 3.91 -10.14 -14.68
CA SER A 104 5.30 -10.25 -15.12
C SER A 104 6.22 -10.94 -14.11
N LEU A 105 5.81 -11.04 -12.84
CA LEU A 105 6.60 -11.73 -11.82
C LEU A 105 6.72 -13.22 -12.12
N SER A 106 7.91 -13.79 -11.94
CA SER A 106 8.10 -15.23 -12.10
C SER A 106 7.28 -15.99 -11.03
N ILE A 107 6.75 -17.15 -11.39
CA ILE A 107 6.05 -17.97 -10.39
C ILE A 107 7.01 -18.51 -9.31
N GLY A 108 8.28 -18.74 -9.67
CA GLY A 108 9.34 -19.14 -8.73
C GLY A 108 9.56 -18.10 -7.63
N SER A 109 9.69 -16.82 -7.99
CA SER A 109 9.87 -15.75 -7.01
C SER A 109 8.67 -15.56 -6.08
N ILE A 110 7.46 -15.79 -6.60
CA ILE A 110 6.22 -15.76 -5.80
C ILE A 110 6.21 -16.91 -4.78
N LYS A 111 6.55 -18.13 -5.21
CA LYS A 111 6.66 -19.30 -4.33
C LYS A 111 7.73 -19.10 -3.26
N GLN A 112 8.92 -18.65 -3.66
CA GLN A 112 10.02 -18.36 -2.73
C GLN A 112 9.60 -17.34 -1.68
N LYS A 113 8.91 -16.25 -2.07
CA LYS A 113 8.42 -15.25 -1.11
C LYS A 113 7.44 -15.85 -0.09
N ILE A 114 6.57 -16.77 -0.52
CA ILE A 114 5.63 -17.46 0.37
C ILE A 114 6.41 -18.32 1.38
N GLU A 115 7.38 -19.11 0.91
CA GLU A 115 8.23 -19.94 1.76
C GLU A 115 9.06 -19.11 2.74
N ASP A 116 9.67 -18.02 2.28
CA ASP A 116 10.43 -17.09 3.10
C ASP A 116 9.59 -16.52 4.25
N LEU A 117 8.35 -16.11 3.96
CA LEU A 117 7.42 -15.62 4.98
C LEU A 117 7.05 -16.75 5.96
N MET A 118 6.84 -17.96 5.48
CA MET A 118 6.58 -19.11 6.36
C MET A 118 7.75 -19.39 7.30
N LEU A 119 9.00 -19.31 6.82
CA LEU A 119 10.21 -19.44 7.64
C LEU A 119 10.35 -18.35 8.71
N LEU A 120 9.75 -17.17 8.50
CA LEU A 120 9.70 -16.13 9.53
C LEU A 120 8.69 -16.42 10.64
N GLY A 121 7.80 -17.40 10.45
CA GLY A 121 6.81 -17.85 11.43
C GLY A 121 5.35 -17.58 11.06
N TYR A 122 5.08 -17.16 9.82
CA TYR A 122 3.69 -17.06 9.34
C TYR A 122 3.16 -18.43 8.90
N SER A 123 1.88 -18.72 9.12
CA SER A 123 1.23 -19.87 8.48
C SER A 123 1.05 -19.61 6.98
N LYS A 124 0.91 -20.66 6.17
CA LYS A 124 0.60 -20.50 4.74
C LYS A 124 -0.67 -19.67 4.52
N GLU A 125 -1.71 -19.92 5.31
CA GLU A 125 -2.96 -19.16 5.25
C GLU A 125 -2.75 -17.67 5.56
N ASP A 126 -2.01 -17.36 6.63
CA ASP A 126 -1.69 -15.99 7.00
C ASP A 126 -0.86 -15.31 5.91
N THR A 127 0.12 -16.01 5.34
CA THR A 127 0.92 -15.51 4.21
C THR A 127 0.05 -15.15 3.01
N LEU A 128 -0.81 -16.06 2.55
CA LEU A 128 -1.71 -15.81 1.42
C LEU A 128 -2.69 -14.67 1.72
N LYS A 129 -3.18 -14.58 2.96
CA LYS A 129 -4.03 -13.47 3.39
C LYS A 129 -3.30 -12.13 3.34
N MET A 130 -2.04 -12.08 3.77
CA MET A 130 -1.23 -10.86 3.78
C MET A 130 -0.91 -10.38 2.36
N THR A 131 -0.45 -11.27 1.49
CA THR A 131 -0.14 -10.96 0.08
C THR A 131 -1.39 -10.63 -0.72
N ARG A 132 -2.56 -11.19 -0.37
CA ARG A 132 -3.84 -10.76 -0.93
C ARG A 132 -4.17 -9.31 -0.55
N LEU A 133 -3.99 -8.95 0.72
CA LEU A 133 -4.24 -7.59 1.23
C LEU A 133 -3.22 -6.57 0.69
N LEU A 134 -1.98 -7.01 0.49
CA LEU A 134 -0.88 -6.19 -0.01
C LEU A 134 -0.05 -6.97 -1.04
N PRO A 135 -0.46 -7.01 -2.32
CA PRO A 135 0.27 -7.75 -3.35
C PRO A 135 1.71 -7.25 -3.55
N SER A 136 1.95 -5.96 -3.32
CA SER A 136 3.29 -5.37 -3.38
C SER A 136 4.27 -5.94 -2.35
N LEU A 137 3.80 -6.74 -1.38
CA LEU A 137 4.66 -7.53 -0.50
C LEU A 137 5.58 -8.48 -1.28
N TYR A 138 5.17 -8.93 -2.49
CA TYR A 138 6.03 -9.69 -3.40
C TYR A 138 7.23 -8.89 -3.91
N SER A 139 7.15 -7.57 -3.94
CA SER A 139 8.23 -6.67 -4.37
C SER A 139 9.14 -6.23 -3.22
N ILE A 140 8.76 -6.46 -1.97
CA ILE A 140 9.60 -6.12 -0.81
C ILE A 140 10.63 -7.24 -0.61
N SER A 141 11.93 -6.90 -0.57
CA SER A 141 12.99 -7.88 -0.30
C SER A 141 12.80 -8.56 1.05
N ILE A 142 13.23 -9.83 1.15
CA ILE A 142 13.08 -10.56 2.41
C ILE A 142 13.99 -9.99 3.50
N GLU A 143 15.13 -9.42 3.10
CA GLU A 143 16.06 -8.69 3.97
C GLU A 143 15.38 -7.49 4.61
N ASN A 144 14.63 -6.69 3.84
CA ASN A 144 13.90 -5.55 4.38
C ASN A 144 12.81 -5.97 5.37
N ILE A 145 12.16 -7.10 5.14
CA ILE A 145 11.16 -7.68 6.04
C ILE A 145 11.83 -8.14 7.34
N LYS A 146 12.95 -8.88 7.26
CA LYS A 146 13.74 -9.32 8.43
C LYS A 146 14.25 -8.13 9.24
N GLN A 147 14.84 -7.15 8.57
CA GLN A 147 15.33 -5.94 9.19
C GLN A 147 14.22 -5.15 9.88
N LYS A 148 12.99 -5.14 9.32
CA LYS A 148 11.81 -4.54 9.97
C LYS A 148 11.48 -5.24 11.28
N ILE A 149 11.49 -6.57 11.29
CA ILE A 149 11.22 -7.38 12.48
C ILE A 149 12.29 -7.12 13.55
N GLU A 150 13.57 -7.12 13.20
CA GLU A 150 14.67 -6.81 14.12
C GLU A 150 14.58 -5.40 14.70
N ASN A 151 14.24 -4.42 13.86
CA ASN A 151 14.04 -3.05 14.29
C ASN A 151 12.87 -2.90 15.28
N LEU A 152 11.78 -3.63 15.11
CA LEU A 152 10.68 -3.64 16.08
C LEU A 152 11.06 -4.40 17.34
N THR A 153 11.84 -5.48 17.21
CA THR A 153 12.36 -6.24 18.35
C THR A 153 13.25 -5.37 19.24
N SER A 154 14.16 -4.58 18.66
CA SER A 154 15.00 -3.63 19.42
C SER A 154 14.21 -2.48 20.07
N LEU A 155 12.96 -2.25 19.66
CA LEU A 155 12.04 -1.31 20.32
C LEU A 155 11.22 -1.96 21.45
N GLY A 156 11.47 -3.23 21.74
CA GLY A 156 10.89 -3.98 22.86
C GLY A 156 9.64 -4.78 22.53
N TYR A 157 9.31 -5.00 21.25
CA TYR A 157 8.17 -5.84 20.87
C TYR A 157 8.59 -7.29 20.71
N SER A 158 7.78 -8.22 21.25
CA SER A 158 8.01 -9.64 21.07
C SER A 158 7.85 -10.04 19.60
N LYS A 159 8.51 -11.13 19.18
CA LYS A 159 8.33 -11.67 17.82
C LYS A 159 6.86 -11.97 17.55
N GLU A 160 6.15 -12.52 18.54
CA GLU A 160 4.72 -12.83 18.43
C GLU A 160 3.86 -11.59 18.18
N ASP A 161 4.08 -10.51 18.94
CA ASP A 161 3.37 -9.25 18.73
C ASP A 161 3.67 -8.67 17.35
N ILE A 162 4.92 -8.76 16.90
CA ILE A 162 5.31 -8.28 15.57
C ILE A 162 4.55 -9.03 14.48
N LEU A 163 4.53 -10.36 14.53
CA LEU A 163 3.78 -11.19 13.57
C LEU A 163 2.27 -10.91 13.63
N LYS A 164 1.71 -10.66 14.81
CA LYS A 164 0.30 -10.28 15.01
C LYS A 164 -0.01 -8.93 14.37
N MET A 165 0.86 -7.93 14.55
CA MET A 165 0.74 -6.58 13.98
C MET A 165 0.77 -6.61 12.45
N THR A 166 1.81 -7.22 11.89
CA THR A 166 2.05 -7.29 10.44
C THR A 166 1.03 -8.16 9.73
N LYS A 167 0.51 -9.21 10.37
CA LYS A 167 -0.61 -9.99 9.83
C LYS A 167 -1.86 -9.14 9.64
N LYS A 168 -2.21 -8.33 10.63
CA LYS A 168 -3.37 -7.42 10.56
C LYS A 168 -3.12 -6.26 9.59
N PHE A 169 -1.88 -5.81 9.49
CA PHE A 169 -1.50 -4.66 8.70
C PHE A 169 -0.16 -4.87 7.96
N PRO A 170 -0.15 -5.62 6.84
CA PRO A 170 1.08 -5.96 6.11
C PRO A 170 1.85 -4.74 5.61
N SER A 171 1.14 -3.63 5.35
CA SER A 171 1.73 -2.37 4.89
C SER A 171 2.71 -1.76 5.89
N LEU A 172 2.75 -2.25 7.14
CA LEU A 172 3.80 -1.90 8.11
C LEU A 172 5.21 -2.14 7.54
N TYR A 173 5.40 -3.17 6.69
CA TYR A 173 6.68 -3.44 6.04
C TYR A 173 7.13 -2.32 5.09
N GLY A 174 6.19 -1.61 4.48
CA GLY A 174 6.47 -0.48 3.59
C GLY A 174 6.61 0.88 4.31
N LEU A 175 6.30 0.97 5.61
CA LEU A 175 6.42 2.22 6.35
C LEU A 175 7.87 2.52 6.76
N SER A 176 8.27 3.79 6.70
CA SER A 176 9.58 4.26 7.17
C SER A 176 9.80 3.94 8.66
N MET A 177 10.98 3.39 8.99
CA MET A 177 11.34 3.13 10.38
C MET A 177 11.44 4.40 11.23
N GLU A 178 11.89 5.50 10.65
CA GLU A 178 11.96 6.78 11.35
C GLU A 178 10.56 7.24 11.78
N ASN A 179 9.59 7.15 10.86
CA ASN A 179 8.19 7.50 11.13
C ASN A 179 7.55 6.57 12.17
N ILE A 180 7.85 5.27 12.11
CA ILE A 180 7.39 4.30 13.12
C ILE A 180 7.97 4.65 14.49
N LYS A 181 9.29 4.90 14.58
CA LYS A 181 9.98 5.23 15.84
C LYS A 181 9.41 6.49 16.50
N LYS A 182 9.22 7.57 15.73
CA LYS A 182 8.61 8.82 16.22
C LYS A 182 7.24 8.58 16.87
N LYS A 183 6.40 7.76 16.23
CA LYS A 183 5.06 7.42 16.73
C LYS A 183 5.11 6.53 17.97
N ILE A 184 5.96 5.50 17.99
CA ILE A 184 6.14 4.63 19.16
C ILE A 184 6.60 5.44 20.37
N ILE A 185 7.59 6.31 20.21
CA ILE A 185 8.09 7.18 21.29
C ILE A 185 6.96 8.07 21.82
N PHE A 186 6.22 8.71 20.92
CA PHE A 186 5.09 9.56 21.30
C PHE A 186 4.02 8.78 22.07
N TYR A 187 3.61 7.61 21.60
CA TYR A 187 2.59 6.82 22.29
C TYR A 187 3.07 6.29 23.63
N LYS A 188 4.32 5.80 23.74
CA LYS A 188 4.90 5.37 25.03
C LYS A 188 4.93 6.51 26.05
N GLN A 189 5.33 7.72 25.64
CA GLN A 189 5.38 8.89 26.53
C GLN A 189 4.02 9.36 27.04
N ASN A 190 2.92 8.97 26.37
CA ASN A 190 1.57 9.39 26.72
C ASN A 190 0.69 8.22 27.16
N ALA A 191 1.28 7.07 27.55
CA ALA A 191 0.56 5.86 27.98
C ALA A 191 -0.44 5.30 26.93
N LEU A 192 -0.08 5.40 25.65
CA LEU A 192 -0.86 4.95 24.48
C LEU A 192 -0.17 3.84 23.68
N ASP A 193 0.83 3.17 24.25
CA ASP A 193 1.64 2.14 23.60
C ASP A 193 0.83 0.94 23.10
N PHE A 194 -0.28 0.62 23.78
CA PHE A 194 -1.23 -0.43 23.34
C PHE A 194 -1.73 -0.23 21.90
N ILE A 195 -1.79 1.02 21.39
CA ILE A 195 -2.22 1.33 20.01
C ILE A 195 -1.36 0.61 18.98
N ILE A 196 -0.06 0.42 19.25
CA ILE A 196 0.90 -0.17 18.32
C ILE A 196 0.51 -1.61 17.97
N VAL A 197 0.16 -2.39 18.98
CA VAL A 197 -0.17 -3.82 18.84
C VAL A 197 -1.66 -4.05 18.54
N ASP A 198 -2.53 -3.31 19.22
CA ASP A 198 -3.98 -3.54 19.14
C ASP A 198 -4.59 -2.95 17.87
N ASP A 199 -4.04 -1.82 17.37
CA ASP A 199 -4.59 -1.06 16.25
C ASP A 199 -3.49 -0.50 15.33
N THR A 200 -2.59 -1.39 14.89
CA THR A 200 -1.36 -1.08 14.13
C THR A 200 -1.59 -0.17 12.92
N LYS A 201 -2.75 -0.23 12.26
CA LYS A 201 -3.08 0.65 11.12
C LYS A 201 -3.06 2.14 11.48
N ASN A 202 -3.22 2.49 12.75
CA ASN A 202 -3.15 3.88 13.22
C ASN A 202 -1.73 4.46 13.11
N LEU A 203 -0.71 3.62 12.94
CA LEU A 203 0.63 4.03 12.53
C LEU A 203 0.67 4.66 11.13
N MET A 204 -0.41 4.62 10.34
CA MET A 204 -0.49 5.33 9.07
C MET A 204 -0.68 6.85 9.24
N GLN A 205 -1.39 7.30 10.28
CA GLN A 205 -1.63 8.73 10.48
C GLN A 205 -0.30 9.46 10.72
N SER A 206 -0.11 10.66 10.16
CA SER A 206 1.11 11.43 10.43
C SER A 206 1.25 11.72 11.92
N ILE A 207 2.50 11.81 12.39
CA ILE A 207 2.76 12.13 13.79
C ILE A 207 2.28 13.56 14.10
N ASP A 208 2.43 14.49 13.17
CA ASP A 208 2.00 15.88 13.36
C ASP A 208 0.49 15.98 13.61
N LEU A 209 -0.32 15.26 12.83
CA LEU A 209 -1.77 15.26 13.00
C LEU A 209 -2.19 14.54 14.30
N THR A 210 -1.49 13.47 14.65
CA THR A 210 -1.73 12.74 15.90
C THR A 210 -1.43 13.62 17.11
N TYR A 211 -0.27 14.28 17.11
CA TYR A 211 0.15 15.23 18.13
C TYR A 211 -0.84 16.39 18.24
N ALA A 212 -1.21 17.01 17.11
CA ALA A 212 -2.09 18.16 17.11
C ALA A 212 -3.48 17.84 17.68
N LYS A 213 -4.06 16.69 17.30
CA LYS A 213 -5.33 16.22 17.88
C LYS A 213 -5.20 15.90 19.37
N PHE A 214 -4.09 15.29 19.78
CA PHE A 214 -3.83 14.99 21.19
C PHE A 214 -3.76 16.27 22.03
N MET A 215 -3.01 17.27 21.56
CA MET A 215 -2.90 18.57 22.24
C MET A 215 -4.22 19.34 22.25
N PHE A 216 -5.00 19.26 21.17
CA PHE A 216 -6.36 19.80 21.15
C PHE A 216 -7.23 19.21 22.27
N PHE A 217 -7.24 17.89 22.43
CA PHE A 217 -8.01 17.26 23.52
C PHE A 217 -7.46 17.61 24.89
N LYS A 218 -6.14 17.66 25.04
CA LYS A 218 -5.49 18.08 26.28
C LYS A 218 -5.90 19.51 26.70
N GLU A 219 -5.91 20.46 25.76
CA GLU A 219 -6.36 21.84 26.02
C GLU A 219 -7.85 21.92 26.40
N LYS A 220 -8.66 20.98 25.90
CA LYS A 220 -10.08 20.84 26.28
C LYS A 220 -10.29 20.04 27.57
N ASN A 221 -9.24 19.72 28.31
CA ASN A 221 -9.28 18.87 29.52
C ASN A 221 -9.89 17.48 29.25
N ILE A 222 -9.70 16.95 28.05
CA ILE A 222 -10.10 15.59 27.66
C ILE A 222 -8.86 14.72 27.65
N GLU A 223 -8.74 13.86 28.66
CA GLU A 223 -7.68 12.85 28.71
C GLU A 223 -7.92 11.76 27.66
N ILE A 224 -6.87 11.41 26.92
CA ILE A 224 -6.92 10.33 25.93
C ILE A 224 -6.42 9.03 26.55
N SER A 225 -7.28 8.02 26.53
CA SER A 225 -7.05 6.70 27.13
C SER A 225 -7.48 5.56 26.20
N LYS A 226 -7.36 4.31 26.66
CA LYS A 226 -7.79 3.12 25.92
C LYS A 226 -9.25 3.13 25.50
N ASP A 227 -10.11 3.84 26.21
CA ASP A 227 -11.55 3.88 25.92
C ASP A 227 -11.92 4.88 24.81
N ASN A 228 -11.09 5.89 24.59
CA ASN A 228 -11.43 7.01 23.71
C ASN A 228 -10.35 7.37 22.67
N TYR A 229 -9.20 6.67 22.63
CA TYR A 229 -8.07 6.95 21.72
C TYR A 229 -8.45 7.04 20.25
N LYS A 230 -9.51 6.34 19.82
CA LYS A 230 -10.04 6.40 18.45
C LYS A 230 -10.40 7.81 18.00
N LYS A 231 -10.67 8.74 18.92
CA LYS A 231 -10.88 10.17 18.63
C LYS A 231 -9.67 10.81 17.93
N LEU A 232 -8.44 10.36 18.25
CA LEU A 232 -7.22 10.81 17.58
C LEU A 232 -7.19 10.44 16.09
N PHE A 233 -7.93 9.41 15.68
CA PHE A 233 -7.88 8.84 14.34
C PHE A 233 -9.15 9.10 13.53
N TYR A 234 -10.01 10.02 13.98
CA TYR A 234 -11.12 10.50 13.15
C TYR A 234 -10.60 11.11 11.86
N SER A 235 -11.30 10.85 10.76
CA SER A 235 -11.01 11.52 9.48
C SER A 235 -11.08 13.03 9.66
N THR A 236 -10.31 13.78 8.87
CA THR A 236 -10.31 15.25 8.92
C THR A 236 -11.72 15.82 8.89
N LYS A 237 -12.54 15.37 7.92
CA LYS A 237 -13.94 15.79 7.78
C LYS A 237 -14.78 15.53 9.04
N LYS A 238 -14.61 14.37 9.67
CA LYS A 238 -15.34 14.03 10.90
C LYS A 238 -14.87 14.87 12.08
N PHE A 239 -13.56 15.05 12.22
CA PHE A 239 -12.96 15.83 13.30
C PHE A 239 -13.42 17.29 13.22
N GLU A 240 -13.32 17.90 12.04
CA GLU A 240 -13.75 19.27 11.78
C GLU A 240 -15.24 19.46 12.05
N LYS A 241 -16.11 18.59 11.53
CA LYS A 241 -17.55 18.63 11.80
C LYS A 241 -17.88 18.56 13.30
N GLN A 242 -17.14 17.76 14.06
CA GLN A 242 -17.44 17.53 15.47
C GLN A 242 -16.84 18.61 16.40
N TYR A 243 -15.70 19.18 16.04
CA TYR A 243 -14.92 20.04 16.94
C TYR A 243 -14.72 21.46 16.42
N GLY A 244 -15.19 21.78 15.20
CA GLY A 244 -15.19 23.13 14.64
C GLY A 244 -13.81 23.68 14.29
N ILE A 245 -12.82 22.81 14.04
CA ILE A 245 -11.47 23.21 13.65
C ILE A 245 -10.99 22.37 12.46
N ASP A 246 -10.54 23.05 11.40
CA ASP A 246 -9.99 22.40 10.22
C ASP A 246 -8.55 21.91 10.46
N LYS A 247 -8.04 21.10 9.53
CA LYS A 247 -6.72 20.48 9.65
C LYS A 247 -5.58 21.51 9.64
N SER A 248 -5.65 22.54 8.79
CA SER A 248 -4.59 23.55 8.66
C SER A 248 -4.43 24.30 9.98
N THR A 249 -5.52 24.87 10.49
CA THR A 249 -5.51 25.60 11.75
C THR A 249 -5.11 24.71 12.92
N LEU A 250 -5.54 23.45 12.93
CA LEU A 250 -5.13 22.49 13.96
C LEU A 250 -3.62 22.23 13.95
N LEU A 251 -3.01 22.05 12.78
CA LEU A 251 -1.57 21.78 12.64
C LEU A 251 -0.71 23.02 12.91
N GLU A 252 -1.19 24.21 12.52
CA GLU A 252 -0.54 25.49 12.84
C GLU A 252 -0.53 25.75 14.35
N LYS A 253 -1.66 25.52 15.02
CA LYS A 253 -1.78 25.75 16.47
C LYS A 253 -0.93 24.78 17.29
N TYR A 254 -0.81 23.52 16.85
CA TYR A 254 -0.10 22.47 17.59
C TYR A 254 1.02 21.85 16.74
N ASN A 255 2.10 22.61 16.58
CA ASN A 255 3.24 22.21 15.75
C ASN A 255 4.12 21.15 16.45
N TYR A 256 4.21 19.96 15.87
CA TYR A 256 5.01 18.87 16.41
C TYR A 256 6.53 19.11 16.28
N GLN A 257 6.99 19.84 15.26
CA GLN A 257 8.42 20.14 15.10
C GLN A 257 8.91 21.10 16.18
N GLU A 258 8.11 22.13 16.50
CA GLU A 258 8.38 23.03 17.62
C GLU A 258 8.46 22.27 18.94
N TYR A 259 7.52 21.35 19.18
CA TYR A 259 7.54 20.47 20.36
C TYR A 259 8.84 19.67 20.48
N ILE A 260 9.28 19.05 19.39
CA ILE A 260 10.53 18.27 19.39
C ILE A 260 11.75 19.15 19.58
N ASN A 261 11.79 20.33 18.95
CA ASN A 261 12.90 21.28 19.10
C ASN A 261 13.00 21.79 20.54
N ASN A 262 11.87 22.14 21.16
CA ASN A 262 11.83 22.60 22.56
C ASN A 262 12.31 21.50 23.54
N LYS A 263 11.93 20.23 23.30
CA LYS A 263 12.44 19.09 24.07
C LYS A 263 13.95 18.90 23.93
N LYS A 264 14.51 19.06 22.73
CA LYS A 264 15.95 18.89 22.47
C LYS A 264 16.79 20.02 23.08
N SER A 265 16.26 21.24 23.10
CA SER A 265 16.96 22.41 23.65
C SER A 265 16.89 22.50 25.18
N GLY A 266 16.30 21.53 25.89
CA GLY A 266 16.14 21.57 27.35
C GLY A 266 15.13 22.61 27.85
N ASN A 267 14.37 23.24 26.95
CA ASN A 267 13.43 24.32 27.27
C ASN A 267 12.03 23.76 27.62
N ILE A 268 11.93 22.98 28.69
CA ILE A 268 10.63 22.70 29.32
C ILE A 268 10.77 22.92 30.83
N ILE A 269 10.09 23.97 31.29
CA ILE A 269 9.71 24.24 32.69
C ILE A 269 8.54 23.32 33.03
#